data_AF-A0A536S433-F1
#
_entry.id   AF-A0A536S433-F1
#
_cell.length_a   1.000
_cell.length_b   1.000
_cell.length_c   1.000
_cell.angle_alpha   90.00
_cell.angle_beta   90.00
_cell.angle_gamma   90.00
#
_symmetry.space_group_name_H-M   'P 1'
#
loop_
_entity.id
_entity.type
_entity.pdbx_description
1 polymer ?
#
loop_
_entity_poly.entity_id
_entity_poly.type
_entity_poly.pdbx_seq_one_letter_code
_entity_poly.pdbx_strand_id
1 'polypeptide(L)' 'MGRISVVLDDKLVARVMRLYGLKTKREAINFALRSVAGQPSPRGLLALEGIGWEGDLRRMRGTRKF' A
#
# COMPACT_ATOMS: atom_id res chain seq x y z
N MET A 1 13.51 5.04 -18.28
CA MET A 1 13.45 5.78 -16.99
C MET A 1 13.86 7.22 -17.27
N GLY A 2 13.05 8.21 -16.86
CA GLY A 2 13.31 9.63 -17.11
C GLY A 2 13.82 10.35 -15.86
N ARG A 3 14.66 11.37 -16.03
CA ARG A 3 15.10 12.26 -14.96
C ARG A 3 14.21 13.51 -14.96
N ILE A 4 13.66 13.86 -13.81
CA ILE A 4 12.81 15.05 -13.65
C ILE A 4 13.33 15.85 -12.46
N SER A 5 13.24 17.17 -12.53
CA SER A 5 13.45 18.07 -11.40
C SER A 5 12.10 18.46 -10.79
N VAL A 6 11.91 18.18 -9.51
CA VAL A 6 10.69 18.52 -8.77
C VAL A 6 11.08 19.15 -7.44
N VAL A 7 10.29 20.14 -6.99
CA VAL A 7 10.44 20.74 -5.66
C VAL A 7 9.63 19.92 -4.68
N LEU A 8 10.25 19.49 -3.58
CA LEU A 8 9.63 18.67 -2.55
C LEU A 8 9.91 19.26 -1.17
N ASP A 9 8.99 19.04 -0.24
CA ASP A 9 9.23 19.36 1.17
C ASP A 9 10.21 18.33 1.77
N ASP A 10 11.40 18.81 2.11
CA ASP A 10 12.46 17.99 2.70
C ASP A 10 12.08 17.39 4.06
N LYS A 11 11.20 18.04 4.84
CA LYS A 11 10.70 17.49 6.10
C LYS A 11 9.81 16.28 5.85
N LEU A 12 8.94 16.37 4.84
CA LEU A 12 8.06 15.27 4.45
C LEU A 12 8.88 14.08 3.92
N VAL A 13 9.86 14.34 3.05
CA VAL A 13 10.74 13.30 2.52
C VAL A 13 11.53 12.63 3.64
N ALA A 14 12.11 13.40 4.56
CA ALA A 14 12.84 12.86 5.71
C ALA A 14 11.96 12.02 6.63
N ARG A 15 10.69 12.41 6.83
CA ARG A 15 9.72 11.63 7.60
C ARG A 15 9.43 10.28 6.93
N VAL A 16 9.16 10.28 5.62
CA VAL A 16 8.91 9.04 4.85
C VAL A 16 10.15 8.14 4.87
N MET A 17 11.34 8.70 4.64
CA MET A 17 12.58 7.94 4.68
C MET A 17 12.81 7.29 6.05
N ARG A 18 12.52 7.98 7.15
CA ARG A 18 12.64 7.43 8.50
C ARG A 18 11.62 6.34 8.79
N LEU A 19 10.36 6.56 8.41
CA LEU A 19 9.27 5.60 8.65
C LEU A 19 9.49 4.28 7.90
N TYR A 20 10.05 4.33 6.70
CA TYR A 20 10.21 3.18 5.82
C TYR A 20 11.66 2.73 5.61
N GLY A 21 12.62 3.29 6.37
CA GLY A 21 14.04 2.91 6.32
C GLY A 21 14.74 3.17 4.98
N LEU A 22 14.33 4.21 4.24
CA LEU A 22 14.83 4.50 2.90
C LEU A 22 16.10 5.36 2.94
N LYS A 23 17.05 5.09 2.05
CA LYS A 23 18.39 5.72 2.06
C LYS A 23 18.46 6.97 1.20
N THR A 24 17.60 7.09 0.18
CA THR A 24 17.63 8.23 -0.75
C THR A 24 16.27 8.87 -0.97
N LYS A 25 16.26 10.17 -1.31
CA LYS A 25 15.05 10.87 -1.74
C LYS A 25 14.38 10.19 -2.94
N ARG A 26 15.18 9.64 -3.87
CA ARG A 26 14.69 8.89 -5.04
C ARG A 26 13.92 7.63 -4.65
N GLU A 27 14.43 6.89 -3.67
CA GLU A 27 13.74 5.72 -3.11
C GLU A 27 12.42 6.12 -2.44
N ALA A 28 12.41 7.21 -1.67
CA ALA A 28 11.19 7.73 -1.05
C ALA A 28 10.12 8.11 -2.09
N ILE A 29 10.51 8.80 -3.17
CA ILE A 29 9.60 9.18 -4.25
C ILE A 29 9.07 7.94 -4.98
N ASN A 30 9.96 7.01 -5.35
CA ASN A 30 9.56 5.78 -6.02
C ASN A 30 8.64 4.92 -5.14
N PHE A 31 8.93 4.85 -3.83
CA PHE A 31 8.10 4.15 -2.86
C PHE A 31 6.70 4.77 -2.77
N ALA A 32 6.60 6.10 -2.64
CA ALA A 32 5.33 6.81 -2.58
C ALA A 32 4.50 6.63 -3.87
N LEU A 33 5.13 6.66 -5.05
CA LEU A 33 4.43 6.42 -6.31
C LEU A 33 3.91 4.98 -6.39
N ARG A 34 4.72 3.99 -5.97
CA ARG A 34 4.33 2.59 -5.97
C ARG A 34 3.28 2.26 -4.92
N SER A 35 3.30 2.90 -3.76
CA SER A 35 2.29 2.65 -2.72
C SER A 35 0.90 3.09 -3.19
N VAL A 36 0.82 4.20 -3.93
CA VAL A 36 -0.43 4.67 -4.54
C VAL A 36 -0.83 3.83 -5.76
N ALA A 37 0.14 3.47 -6.61
CA ALA A 37 -0.13 2.66 -7.81
C ALA A 37 -0.42 1.17 -7.50
N GLY A 38 0.08 0.67 -6.37
CA GLY A 38 0.04 -0.74 -5.97
C GLY A 38 -1.12 -1.12 -5.05
N GLN A 39 -1.97 -0.17 -4.64
CA GLN A 39 -3.28 -0.54 -4.11
C GLN A 39 -4.04 -1.22 -5.25
N PRO A 40 -4.51 -2.48 -5.09
CA PRO A 40 -5.40 -3.05 -6.08
C PRO A 40 -6.56 -2.07 -6.20
N SER A 41 -6.78 -1.58 -7.42
CA SER A 41 -7.90 -0.65 -7.63
C SER A 41 -9.14 -1.29 -7.03
N PRO A 42 -10.04 -0.53 -6.39
CA PRO A 42 -11.29 -1.10 -5.89
C PRO A 42 -11.99 -1.97 -6.94
N ARG A 43 -11.84 -1.63 -8.23
CA ARG A 43 -12.26 -2.44 -9.38
C ARG A 43 -11.54 -3.78 -9.54
N GLY A 44 -10.23 -3.85 -9.32
CA GLY A 44 -9.46 -5.09 -9.36
C GLY A 44 -9.78 -6.03 -8.21
N LEU A 45 -10.12 -5.49 -7.04
CA LEU A 45 -10.67 -6.30 -5.93
C LEU A 45 -12.09 -6.81 -6.24
N LEU A 46 -12.93 -5.98 -6.87
CA LEU A 46 -14.26 -6.40 -7.33
C LEU A 46 -14.19 -7.48 -8.42
N ALA A 47 -13.12 -7.54 -9.22
CA ALA A 47 -12.92 -8.64 -10.16
C ALA A 47 -12.68 -10.01 -9.49
N LEU A 48 -12.38 -10.02 -8.18
CA LEU A 48 -12.33 -11.23 -7.36
C LEU A 48 -13.70 -11.60 -6.79
N GLU A 49 -14.74 -10.80 -7.01
CA GLU A 49 -16.12 -11.14 -6.63
C GLU A 49 -16.58 -12.38 -7.39
N GLY A 50 -17.02 -13.41 -6.67
CA GLY A 50 -17.45 -14.68 -7.26
C GLY A 50 -16.35 -15.75 -7.36
N ILE A 51 -15.09 -15.43 -7.05
CA ILE A 51 -14.12 -16.50 -6.71
C ILE A 51 -14.62 -17.07 -5.38
N GLY A 52 -15.17 -18.28 -5.42
CA GLY A 52 -15.82 -18.89 -4.27
C GLY A 52 -14.93 -18.84 -3.03
N TRP A 53 -15.54 -18.61 -1.88
CA TRP A 53 -14.86 -18.67 -0.60
C TRP A 53 -15.26 -19.96 0.12
N GLU A 54 -14.30 -20.88 0.30
CA GLU A 54 -14.53 -22.22 0.88
C GLU A 54 -14.48 -22.27 2.42
N GLY A 55 -14.33 -21.12 3.08
CA GLY A 55 -14.26 -21.11 4.54
C GLY A 55 -15.63 -21.31 5.21
N ASP A 56 -15.62 -21.59 6.51
CA ASP A 56 -16.82 -21.57 7.35
C ASP A 56 -16.86 -20.27 8.17
N LEU A 57 -17.73 -19.35 7.73
CA LEU A 57 -17.96 -18.05 8.38
C LEU A 57 -18.43 -18.19 9.82
N ARG A 58 -19.21 -19.24 10.14
CA ARG A 58 -19.73 -19.47 11.49
C ARG A 58 -18.62 -19.92 12.41
N ARG A 59 -17.76 -20.83 11.95
CA ARG A 59 -16.58 -21.29 12.70
C ARG A 59 -15.60 -20.17 13.00
N MET A 60 -15.36 -19.27 12.04
CA MET A 60 -14.45 -18.13 12.23
C MET A 60 -14.97 -17.06 13.19
N ARG A 61 -16.30 -16.89 13.28
CA ARG A 61 -16.93 -15.92 14.19
C ARG A 61 -17.11 -16.44 15.62
N GLY A 62 -17.04 -17.75 15.82
CA GLY A 62 -17.29 -18.40 17.12
C GLY A 62 -16.23 -18.17 18.20
N THR A 63 -15.07 -17.60 17.87
CA THR A 63 -13.99 -17.31 18.84
C THR A 63 -14.14 -15.97 19.55
N ARG A 64 -15.15 -15.16 19.20
CA ARG A 64 -15.42 -13.88 19.89
C ARG A 64 -16.19 -14.14 21.18
N LYS A 65 -15.50 -14.66 22.20
CA LYS A 65 -15.97 -14.57 23.58
C LYS A 65 -15.79 -13.12 24.04
N PHE A 66 -16.88 -12.48 24.47
CA PHE A 66 -16.83 -11.30 25.32
C PHE A 66 -16.40 -11.71 26.72
#